data_AF-A0A6S6TX87-F1
#
_entry.id   AF-A0A6S6TX87-F1
#
_cell.length_a   1.000
_cell.length_b   1.000
_cell.length_c   1.000
_cell.angle_alpha   90.00
_cell.angle_beta   90.00
_cell.angle_gamma   90.00
#
_symmetry.space_group_name_H-M   'P 1'
#
loop_
_entity.id
_entity.type
_entity.pdbx_description
1 polymer ?
#
loop_
_entity_poly.entity_id
_entity_poly.type
_entity_poly.pdbx_seq_one_letter_code
_entity_poly.pdbx_strand_id
1 'polypeptide(L)' 'MVWKPRVVVASIIEQDNRYLMVEEAIRGHMLLNQPAGHL' A
#
# COMPACT_ATOMS: atom_id res chain seq x y z
N MET A 1 -9.11 -15.92 -24.05
CA MET A 1 -8.12 -15.36 -23.11
C MET A 1 -8.86 -15.11 -21.80
N VAL A 2 -8.51 -15.77 -20.71
CA VAL A 2 -9.21 -15.57 -19.42
C VAL A 2 -8.63 -14.32 -18.77
N TRP A 3 -9.46 -13.31 -18.55
CA TRP A 3 -9.08 -12.11 -17.80
C TRP A 3 -8.71 -12.48 -16.35
N LYS A 4 -7.62 -11.89 -15.83
CA LYS A 4 -7.20 -12.03 -14.44
C LYS A 4 -6.94 -10.65 -13.84
N PRO A 5 -7.63 -10.27 -12.75
CA PRO A 5 -7.35 -9.02 -12.08
C PRO A 5 -6.01 -9.09 -11.33
N ARG A 6 -5.37 -7.94 -11.15
CA ARG A 6 -4.38 -7.77 -10.09
C ARG A 6 -5.14 -7.49 -8.81
N VAL A 7 -4.96 -8.35 -7.81
CA VAL A 7 -5.54 -8.16 -6.48
C VAL A 7 -4.43 -7.64 -5.58
N VAL A 8 -4.74 -6.61 -4.79
CA VAL A 8 -3.83 -6.02 -3.81
C VAL A 8 -4.56 -5.98 -2.48
N VAL A 9 -3.82 -6.28 -1.41
CA VAL A 9 -4.26 -6.13 -0.02
C VAL A 9 -3.48 -5.00 0.64
N ALA A 10 -4.10 -4.34 1.61
CA ALA A 10 -3.46 -3.29 2.42
C ALA A 10 -3.86 -3.44 3.88
N SER A 11 -2.99 -3.02 4.79
CA SER A 11 -3.23 -3.05 6.23
C SER A 11 -3.39 -1.64 6.80
N ILE A 12 -4.40 -1.45 7.65
CA ILE A 12 -4.55 -0.27 8.50
C ILE A 12 -4.07 -0.65 9.89
N ILE A 13 -2.96 -0.07 10.32
CA ILE A 13 -2.32 -0.39 11.60
C ILE A 13 -2.30 0.90 12.42
N GLU A 14 -3.10 0.92 13.49
CA GLU A 14 -3.24 2.04 14.41
C GLU A 14 -2.53 1.73 15.74
N GLN A 15 -1.86 2.74 16.30
CA GLN A 15 -1.32 2.72 17.65
C GLN A 15 -1.24 4.14 18.21
N ASP A 16 -1.78 4.36 19.41
CA ASP A 16 -1.73 5.64 20.13
C ASP A 16 -2.27 6.84 19.31
N ASN A 17 -3.37 6.64 18.60
CA ASN A 17 -3.99 7.57 17.63
C ASN A 17 -3.05 7.94 16.46
N ARG A 18 -2.11 7.07 16.11
CA ARG A 18 -1.23 7.21 14.95
C ARG A 18 -1.37 6.00 14.04
N TYR A 19 -1.12 6.18 12.75
CA TYR A 19 -1.20 5.11 11.75
C TYR A 19 0.16 4.84 11.12
N LEU A 20 0.49 3.56 10.94
CA LEU A 20 1.69 3.17 10.22
C LEU A 20 1.51 3.46 8.72
N MET A 21 2.48 4.18 8.15
CA MET A 21 2.57 4.49 6.73
C MET A 21 3.95 4.05 6.23
N VAL A 22 4.03 3.68 4.95
CA VAL A 22 5.29 3.44 4.24
C VAL A 22 5.53 4.55 3.22
N GLU A 23 6.80 4.87 2.98
CA GLU A 23 7.22 5.80 1.94
C GLU A 23 7.68 5.03 0.70
N GLU A 24 7.15 5.39 -0.47
CA GLU A 24 7.51 4.80 -1.74
C GLU A 24 8.01 5.87 -2.71
N ALA A 25 9.15 5.61 -3.35
CA ALA A 25 9.68 6.46 -4.41
C ALA A 25 9.05 6.07 -5.75
N ILE A 26 8.07 6.84 -6.22
CA ILE A 26 7.34 6.58 -7.47
C ILE A 26 7.58 7.74 -8.43
N ARG A 27 8.21 7.47 -9.57
CA ARG A 27 8.49 8.47 -10.63
C ARG A 27 9.22 9.71 -10.11
N GLY A 28 10.14 9.54 -9.16
CA GLY A 28 10.91 10.64 -8.56
C GLY A 28 10.17 11.41 -7.47
N HIS A 29 8.96 11.00 -7.09
CA HIS A 29 8.21 11.56 -5.98
C HIS A 29 8.19 10.60 -4.79
N MET A 30 8.36 11.13 -3.58
CA MET A 30 8.11 10.38 -2.35
C MET A 30 6.62 10.43 -2.03
N LEU A 31 5.97 9.28 -1.99
CA LEU A 31 4.55 9.13 -1.73
C LEU A 31 4.34 8.28 -0.48
N LEU A 32 3.31 8.61 0.30
CA LEU A 32 2.89 7.80 1.44
C LEU A 32 1.83 6.79 1.02
N ASN A 33 1.94 5.58 1.54
CA ASN A 33 1.00 4.49 1.30
C ASN A 33 0.74 3.69 2.59
N GLN A 34 -0.33 2.91 2.59
CA GLN A 34 -0.52 1.86 3.59
C GLN A 34 0.48 0.72 3.30
N PRO A 35 0.90 -0.06 4.31
CA PRO A 35 1.55 -1.34 4.05
C PRO A 35 0.65 -2.20 3.15
N ALA A 36 1.08 -2.44 1.91
CA ALA A 36 0.27 -3.09 0.87
C ALA A 36 1.09 -4.02 -0.02
N GLY A 37 0.42 -4.99 -0.64
CA GLY A 37 1.05 -6.00 -1.50
C GLY A 37 0.05 -6.78 -2.36
N HIS A 38 0.55 -7.44 -3.40
CA HIS A 38 -0.29 -8.27 -4.30
C HIS A 38 -0.70 -9.59 -3.63
N LEU A 39 -1.85 -10.14 -4.05
CA LEU A 39 -2.28 -11.51 -3.73
C LEU A 39 -1.73 -12.52 -4.74
#